data_AF-A0A920SLE3-F1
#
_entry.id   AF-A0A920SLE3-F1
#
_cell.length_a   1.000
_cell.length_b   1.000
_cell.length_c   1.000
_cell.angle_alpha   90.00
_cell.angle_beta   90.00
_cell.angle_gamma   90.00
#
_symmetry.space_group_name_H-M   'P 1'
#
loop_
_entity.id
_entity.type
_entity.pdbx_description
1 polymer ?
#
loop_
_entity_poly.entity_id
_entity_poly.type
_entity_poly.pdbx_seq_one_letter_code
_entity_poly.pdbx_strand_id
1 'polypeptide(L)'
;MDGSNAWALDGTRTASGDAILLRNPHLSWEAGYYEAHVQIRGDMEFYGDFRIGGAFGIIGGFNRHLGWATTNNSPSYSQVYAVQLHPSRDGHLLLDGNAVALQDSTITVDWTEPDGSTGQTSETVRWSPWGPVVHENDEYAFVLTDPRDGQYRRGEQLVKMMTAESLEEWLDVMRMRAHASSNFTYADAHGNIALYYNARIPSLPHEPTGDSAAIARSRSDMWTEVAAWESLPLYVNPPGGYVQQANDTPDFINLNVPLDRDTVAQNLPEARLRLRSQLSFALIHGDSQLSLEDVVELKHSPRMLAAERMLDDLLAVIDASEPTPDLQRARSILGGWDRTAAATSRGGVLFKAWFNTYMQMTDTMEYRVEWDRASPTQTPFGVGRPGRALAALRVALEDLADEGVAPDARWGDVHRGRARRCRCAGIGM
;
A
#
# COMPACT_ATOMS: atom_id res chain seq x y z
N MET A 1 -3.04 -7.16 5.32
CA MET A 1 -2.39 -6.26 4.35
C MET A 1 -2.49 -4.86 4.87
N ASP A 2 -1.35 -4.22 5.05
CA ASP A 2 -1.26 -2.80 5.36
C ASP A 2 -1.71 -1.97 4.14
N GLY A 3 -2.49 -0.93 4.38
CA GLY A 3 -3.04 -0.03 3.38
C GLY A 3 -3.08 1.41 3.89
N SER A 4 -3.52 2.34 3.05
CA SER A 4 -3.75 3.74 3.39
C SER A 4 -4.60 4.39 2.31
N ASN A 5 -5.40 5.39 2.67
CA ASN A 5 -6.00 6.34 1.74
C ASN A 5 -5.40 7.73 1.97
N ALA A 6 -5.26 8.51 0.91
CA ALA A 6 -4.98 9.94 0.98
C ALA A 6 -5.70 10.67 -0.16
N TRP A 7 -6.24 11.85 0.14
CA TRP A 7 -6.83 12.78 -0.82
C TRP A 7 -6.22 14.16 -0.61
N ALA A 8 -6.01 14.91 -1.69
CA ALA A 8 -5.89 16.35 -1.61
C ALA A 8 -6.86 16.97 -2.63
N LEU A 9 -7.63 17.96 -2.18
CA LEU A 9 -8.62 18.69 -2.95
C LEU A 9 -8.23 20.17 -2.94
N ASP A 10 -8.18 20.81 -4.10
CA ASP A 10 -7.89 22.25 -4.19
C ASP A 10 -9.15 23.11 -3.99
N GLY A 11 -8.98 24.43 -3.95
CA GLY A 11 -10.06 25.39 -3.74
C GLY A 11 -11.20 25.34 -4.76
N THR A 12 -10.99 24.76 -5.95
CA THR A 12 -12.07 24.58 -6.94
C THR A 12 -13.03 23.47 -6.54
N ARG A 13 -12.59 22.55 -5.69
CA ARG A 13 -13.31 21.36 -5.22
C ARG A 13 -13.76 21.47 -3.77
N THR A 14 -13.53 22.60 -3.10
CA THR A 14 -13.91 22.80 -1.71
C THR A 14 -14.88 23.97 -1.55
N ALA A 15 -15.78 23.86 -0.58
CA ALA A 15 -16.77 24.90 -0.31
C ALA A 15 -16.14 26.19 0.27
N SER A 16 -15.01 26.06 0.98
CA SER A 16 -14.29 27.21 1.54
C SER A 16 -13.40 27.93 0.54
N GLY A 17 -13.01 27.27 -0.55
CA GLY A 17 -11.94 27.73 -1.45
C GLY A 17 -10.52 27.41 -0.95
N ASP A 18 -10.38 26.81 0.23
CA ASP A 18 -9.10 26.36 0.78
C ASP A 18 -8.85 24.89 0.42
N ALA A 19 -7.59 24.49 0.30
CA ALA A 19 -7.26 23.09 0.07
C ALA A 19 -7.59 22.19 1.28
N ILE A 20 -8.05 20.96 1.02
CA ILE A 20 -8.29 19.94 2.04
C ILE A 20 -7.34 18.76 1.82
N LEU A 21 -6.63 18.36 2.88
CA LEU A 21 -5.80 17.15 2.91
C LEU A 21 -6.43 16.09 3.79
N LEU A 22 -6.73 14.92 3.22
CA LEU A 22 -7.10 13.72 3.97
C LEU A 22 -5.89 12.81 4.15
N ARG A 23 -5.63 12.46 5.42
CA ARG A 23 -4.71 11.39 5.81
C ARG A 23 -5.47 10.24 6.45
N ASN A 24 -5.30 9.01 5.94
CA ASN A 24 -5.96 7.85 6.51
C ASN A 24 -5.15 6.53 6.35
N PRO A 25 -4.12 6.29 7.19
CA PRO A 25 -3.36 5.03 7.18
C PRO A 25 -4.17 3.86 7.75
N HIS A 26 -3.91 2.64 7.26
CA HIS A 26 -4.52 1.38 7.69
C HIS A 26 -3.44 0.34 7.96
N LEU A 27 -2.96 0.27 9.20
CA LEU A 27 -1.97 -0.73 9.62
C LEU A 27 -2.55 -1.61 10.71
N SER A 28 -1.76 -2.58 11.18
CA SER A 28 -2.03 -3.26 12.46
C SER A 28 -2.36 -2.25 13.56
N TRP A 29 -3.31 -2.58 14.45
CA TRP A 29 -3.65 -1.74 15.60
C TRP A 29 -2.47 -1.58 16.57
N GLU A 30 -1.48 -2.47 16.48
CA GLU A 30 -0.24 -2.45 17.26
C GLU A 30 0.91 -1.76 16.51
N ALA A 31 0.64 -1.11 15.37
CA ALA A 31 1.65 -0.45 14.54
C ALA A 31 2.35 0.75 15.22
N GLY A 32 1.93 1.12 16.43
CA GLY A 32 2.62 2.08 17.27
C GLY A 32 2.62 3.50 16.70
N TYR A 33 1.48 3.97 16.19
CA TYR A 33 1.30 5.39 15.92
C TYR A 33 1.12 6.19 17.21
N TYR A 34 1.73 7.36 17.29
CA TYR A 34 1.38 8.37 18.28
C TYR A 34 1.22 9.73 17.60
N GLU A 35 0.23 10.49 18.05
CA GLU A 35 -0.02 11.86 17.61
C GLU A 35 0.72 12.83 18.51
N ALA A 36 1.39 13.82 17.92
CA ALA A 36 2.09 14.85 18.67
C ALA A 36 2.12 16.18 17.92
N HIS A 37 2.22 17.25 18.72
CA HIS A 37 2.55 18.59 18.26
C HIS A 37 3.97 18.91 18.73
N VAL A 38 4.89 19.08 17.78
CA VAL A 38 6.28 19.43 18.06
C VAL A 38 6.51 20.90 17.76
N GLN A 39 6.96 21.65 18.76
CA GLN A 39 7.27 23.07 18.62
C GLN A 39 8.66 23.37 19.16
N ILE A 40 9.52 23.90 18.29
CA ILE A 40 10.82 24.48 18.59
C ILE A 40 10.73 25.96 18.23
N ARG A 41 10.82 26.84 19.24
CA ARG A 41 10.57 28.28 19.06
C ARG A 41 11.51 28.88 18.01
N GLY A 42 10.93 29.42 16.94
CA GLY A 42 11.66 30.07 15.86
C GLY A 42 12.17 29.14 14.75
N ASP A 43 12.10 27.82 14.96
CA ASP A 43 12.73 26.85 14.04
C ASP A 43 11.74 25.84 13.45
N MET A 44 10.73 25.40 14.21
CA MET A 44 9.82 24.33 13.76
C MET A 44 8.49 24.35 14.53
N GLU A 45 7.38 24.19 13.81
CA GLU A 45 6.06 23.91 14.37
C GLU A 45 5.37 22.89 13.47
N PHE A 46 5.14 21.68 13.98
CA PHE A 46 4.60 20.59 13.20
C PHE A 46 3.64 19.74 14.01
N TYR A 47 2.44 19.52 13.47
CA TYR A 47 1.43 18.64 14.04
C TYR A 47 1.28 17.40 13.16
N GLY A 48 1.33 16.22 13.74
CA GLY A 48 1.13 15.01 12.96
C GLY A 48 1.29 13.75 13.77
N ASP A 49 1.56 12.67 13.06
CA ASP A 49 1.73 11.36 13.64
C ASP A 49 3.08 10.72 13.32
N PHE A 50 3.54 10.00 14.32
CA PHE A 50 4.88 9.51 14.49
C PHE A 50 4.84 8.03 14.87
N ARG A 51 5.98 7.35 14.77
CA ARG A 51 6.16 5.97 15.23
C ARG A 51 6.82 5.91 16.59
N ILE A 52 6.22 5.14 17.51
CA ILE A 52 6.79 4.83 18.82
C ILE A 52 8.22 4.29 18.62
N GLY A 53 9.17 4.81 19.40
CA GLY A 53 10.58 4.43 19.32
C GLY A 53 11.40 5.21 18.29
N GLY A 54 10.79 6.07 17.47
CA GLY A 54 11.50 6.91 16.51
C GLY A 54 11.31 8.41 16.79
N ALA A 55 12.38 9.11 17.19
CA ALA A 55 12.35 10.57 17.39
C ALA A 55 11.93 11.34 16.12
N PHE A 56 12.23 10.78 14.93
CA PHE A 56 11.86 11.32 13.62
C PHE A 56 11.17 10.28 12.74
N GLY A 57 10.43 9.35 13.36
CA GLY A 57 9.62 8.34 12.68
C GLY A 57 8.31 8.92 12.13
N ILE A 58 8.36 10.06 11.47
CA ILE A 58 7.20 10.83 11.02
C ILE A 58 6.61 10.19 9.77
N ILE A 59 5.28 10.11 9.73
CA ILE A 59 4.56 9.49 8.62
C ILE A 59 3.74 10.54 7.87
N GLY A 60 3.04 11.44 8.58
CA GLY A 60 2.35 12.56 7.95
C GLY A 60 1.94 13.61 8.98
N GLY A 61 1.43 14.73 8.49
CA GLY A 61 1.07 15.87 9.32
C GLY A 61 1.10 17.17 8.53
N PHE A 62 1.09 18.28 9.26
CA PHE A 62 1.06 19.62 8.70
C PHE A 62 1.76 20.63 9.62
N ASN A 63 2.23 21.71 9.02
CA ASN A 63 2.61 22.95 9.69
C ASN A 63 1.63 24.07 9.26
N ARG A 64 1.97 25.33 9.56
CA ARG A 64 1.10 26.48 9.20
C ARG A 64 0.97 26.72 7.70
N HIS A 65 1.89 26.20 6.91
CA HIS A 65 2.02 26.47 5.48
C HIS A 65 1.49 25.32 4.64
N LEU A 66 1.83 24.09 5.01
CA LEU A 66 1.59 22.90 4.21
C LEU A 66 1.33 21.67 5.07
N GLY A 67 0.80 20.63 4.42
CA GLY A 67 0.72 19.28 5.00
C GLY A 67 0.97 18.20 3.96
N TRP A 68 1.30 17.00 4.43
CA TRP A 68 1.38 15.82 3.60
C TRP A 68 0.88 14.54 4.31
N ALA A 69 0.46 13.59 3.49
CA ALA A 69 0.09 12.25 3.87
C ALA A 69 0.88 11.23 3.04
N THR A 70 1.31 10.14 3.67
CA THR A 70 1.96 9.03 2.95
C THR A 70 1.03 7.86 2.75
N THR A 71 1.19 7.17 1.63
CA THR A 71 0.59 5.86 1.39
C THR A 71 1.64 4.91 0.80
N ASN A 72 1.54 3.61 1.09
CA ASN A 72 2.45 2.60 0.51
C ASN A 72 2.31 2.52 -1.01
N ASN A 73 3.42 2.43 -1.74
CA ASN A 73 3.47 2.47 -3.20
C ASN A 73 4.12 1.25 -3.89
N SER A 74 4.60 0.28 -3.10
CA SER A 74 5.09 -1.06 -3.51
C SER A 74 5.95 -1.12 -4.80
N PRO A 75 6.94 -0.24 -5.02
CA PRO A 75 7.85 -0.40 -6.15
C PRO A 75 8.81 -1.58 -5.94
N SER A 76 9.35 -2.08 -7.04
CA SER A 76 10.38 -3.10 -7.02
C SER A 76 11.75 -2.47 -6.77
N TYR A 77 12.35 -2.76 -5.60
CA TYR A 77 13.66 -2.23 -5.19
C TYR A 77 14.78 -3.23 -5.40
N SER A 78 14.54 -4.45 -4.93
CA SER A 78 15.56 -5.45 -4.73
C SER A 78 15.75 -6.24 -6.01
N GLN A 79 16.98 -6.25 -6.51
CA GLN A 79 17.37 -7.11 -7.62
C GLN A 79 18.37 -8.14 -7.12
N VAL A 80 18.05 -9.41 -7.36
CA VAL A 80 19.00 -10.50 -7.11
C VAL A 80 19.77 -10.75 -8.40
N TYR A 81 21.09 -10.76 -8.31
CA TYR A 81 22.00 -11.09 -9.40
C TYR A 81 22.67 -12.44 -9.15
N ALA A 82 22.48 -13.39 -10.07
CA ALA A 82 23.27 -14.61 -10.11
C ALA A 82 24.62 -14.29 -10.77
N VAL A 83 25.69 -14.26 -9.97
CA VAL A 83 27.06 -14.02 -10.40
C VAL A 83 27.84 -15.33 -10.28
N GLN A 84 28.58 -15.70 -11.31
CA GLN A 84 29.29 -16.97 -11.33
C GLN A 84 30.36 -17.02 -10.22
N LEU A 85 30.47 -18.15 -9.52
CA LEU A 85 31.60 -18.44 -8.64
C LEU A 85 32.87 -18.64 -9.46
N HIS A 86 34.01 -18.17 -8.97
CA HIS A 86 35.26 -18.34 -9.68
C HIS A 86 35.68 -19.83 -9.69
N PRO A 87 35.89 -20.45 -10.86
CA PRO A 87 35.98 -21.91 -10.99
C PRO A 87 37.21 -22.54 -10.32
N SER A 88 38.23 -21.74 -10.01
CA SER A 88 39.49 -22.21 -9.42
C SER A 88 39.96 -21.37 -8.23
N ARG A 89 39.13 -20.46 -7.70
CA ARG A 89 39.54 -19.55 -6.63
C ARG A 89 38.39 -19.38 -5.64
N ASP A 90 38.44 -20.18 -4.58
CA ASP A 90 37.42 -20.19 -3.54
C ASP A 90 37.21 -18.80 -2.93
N GLY A 91 35.96 -18.49 -2.57
CA GLY A 91 35.58 -17.18 -2.01
C GLY A 91 35.69 -16.01 -2.99
N HIS A 92 35.71 -16.27 -4.30
CA HIS A 92 35.72 -15.23 -5.32
C HIS A 92 34.58 -15.45 -6.32
N LEU A 93 34.02 -14.34 -6.81
CA LEU A 93 33.14 -14.31 -7.98
C LEU A 93 33.96 -14.12 -9.25
N LEU A 94 33.42 -14.56 -10.38
CA LEU A 94 33.92 -14.24 -11.72
C LEU A 94 32.98 -13.21 -12.37
N LEU A 95 33.46 -11.98 -12.54
CA LEU A 95 32.71 -10.90 -13.20
C LEU A 95 33.66 -10.09 -14.09
N ASP A 96 33.24 -9.78 -15.33
CA ASP A 96 34.10 -9.10 -16.32
C ASP A 96 35.44 -9.84 -16.56
N GLY A 97 35.44 -11.16 -16.42
CA GLY A 97 36.66 -11.99 -16.49
C GLY A 97 37.62 -11.84 -15.30
N ASN A 98 37.26 -11.05 -14.28
CA ASN A 98 38.08 -10.78 -13.11
C ASN A 98 37.58 -11.55 -11.88
N ALA A 99 38.51 -11.94 -11.01
CA ALA A 99 38.17 -12.49 -9.70
C ALA A 99 37.82 -11.37 -8.72
N VAL A 100 36.58 -11.36 -8.22
CA VAL A 100 36.09 -10.39 -7.22
C VAL A 100 35.99 -11.10 -5.87
N ALA A 101 36.77 -10.65 -4.89
CA ALA A 101 36.79 -11.26 -3.56
C ALA A 101 35.46 -11.05 -2.83
N LEU A 102 34.98 -12.13 -2.20
CA LEU A 102 33.89 -12.08 -1.25
C LEU A 102 34.45 -11.88 0.16
N GLN A 103 33.68 -11.22 1.01
CA GLN A 103 34.03 -10.94 2.40
C GLN A 103 33.08 -11.68 3.33
N ASP A 104 33.63 -12.50 4.21
CA ASP A 104 32.86 -13.22 5.21
C ASP A 104 32.71 -12.34 6.47
N SER A 105 31.49 -12.28 7.01
CA SER A 105 31.15 -11.59 8.25
C SER A 105 30.42 -12.57 9.15
N THR A 106 31.08 -13.06 10.19
CA THR A 106 30.46 -13.90 11.21
C THR A 106 29.69 -13.04 12.21
N ILE A 107 28.40 -13.30 12.32
CA ILE A 107 27.48 -12.65 13.26
C ILE A 107 27.21 -13.64 14.38
N THR A 108 27.59 -13.27 15.61
CA THR A 108 27.28 -14.03 16.82
C THR A 108 26.10 -13.37 17.53
N VAL A 109 25.08 -14.16 17.85
CA VAL A 109 23.88 -13.71 18.56
C VAL A 109 23.76 -14.49 19.86
N ASP A 110 23.68 -13.74 20.96
CA ASP A 110 23.36 -14.28 22.28
C ASP A 110 21.84 -14.51 22.36
N TRP A 111 21.43 -15.64 22.91
CA TRP A 111 20.02 -15.95 23.14
C TRP A 111 19.77 -16.34 24.60
N THR A 112 18.52 -16.18 25.03
CA THR A 112 18.03 -16.61 26.34
C THR A 112 16.67 -17.27 26.14
N GLU A 113 16.53 -18.50 26.63
CA GLU A 113 15.27 -19.25 26.58
C GLU A 113 14.34 -18.80 27.72
N PRO A 114 13.02 -19.08 27.64
CA PRO A 114 12.08 -18.75 28.70
C PRO A 114 12.40 -19.36 30.08
N ASP A 115 13.18 -20.45 30.12
CA ASP A 115 13.64 -21.08 31.36
C ASP A 115 14.87 -20.41 31.99
N GLY A 116 15.41 -19.37 31.34
CA GLY A 116 16.57 -18.60 31.78
C GLY A 116 17.91 -19.18 31.34
N SER A 117 17.93 -20.28 30.60
CA SER A 117 19.16 -20.77 29.96
C SER A 117 19.64 -19.78 28.89
N THR A 118 20.96 -19.66 28.74
CA THR A 118 21.59 -18.73 27.80
C THR A 118 22.59 -19.46 26.91
N GLY A 119 22.82 -18.93 25.72
CA GLY A 119 23.79 -19.48 24.79
C GLY A 119 24.15 -18.48 23.70
N GLN A 120 25.01 -18.92 22.79
CA GLN A 120 25.40 -18.16 21.61
C GLN A 120 25.17 -19.01 20.37
N THR A 121 24.69 -18.40 19.29
CA THR A 121 24.73 -18.98 17.94
C THR A 121 25.54 -18.07 17.04
N SER A 122 26.20 -18.62 16.02
CA SER A 122 26.96 -17.82 15.05
C SER A 122 26.62 -18.26 13.63
N GLU A 123 26.44 -17.28 12.75
CA GLU A 123 26.19 -17.47 11.32
C GLU A 123 27.16 -16.62 10.52
N THR A 124 27.74 -17.18 9.46
CA THR A 124 28.63 -16.41 8.57
C THR A 124 27.84 -15.95 7.36
N VAL A 125 27.72 -14.63 7.22
CA VAL A 125 27.13 -13.99 6.03
C VAL A 125 28.25 -13.54 5.12
N ARG A 126 28.15 -13.89 3.84
CA ARG A 126 29.11 -13.48 2.82
C ARG A 126 28.64 -12.24 2.08
N TRP A 127 29.57 -11.35 1.77
CA TRP A 127 29.32 -10.07 1.14
C TRP A 127 30.13 -9.92 -0.14
N SER A 128 29.46 -9.46 -1.19
CA SER A 128 30.12 -8.89 -2.37
C SER A 128 30.25 -7.38 -2.20
N PRO A 129 31.00 -6.68 -3.08
CA PRO A 129 31.01 -5.22 -3.11
C PRO A 129 29.64 -4.56 -3.38
N TRP A 130 28.62 -5.32 -3.81
CA TRP A 130 27.31 -4.80 -4.20
C TRP A 130 26.17 -5.16 -3.23
N GLY A 131 26.46 -6.00 -2.23
CA GLY A 131 25.49 -6.45 -1.24
C GLY A 131 25.72 -7.88 -0.77
N PRO A 132 24.86 -8.38 0.12
CA PRO A 132 25.01 -9.71 0.72
C PRO A 132 24.71 -10.81 -0.30
N VAL A 133 25.42 -11.91 -0.15
CA VAL A 133 25.09 -13.16 -0.83
C VAL A 133 23.97 -13.83 -0.05
N VAL A 134 22.78 -13.93 -0.66
CA VAL A 134 21.57 -14.47 -0.02
C VAL A 134 21.40 -15.97 -0.26
N HIS A 135 22.07 -16.51 -1.28
CA HIS A 135 22.10 -17.93 -1.61
C HIS A 135 23.35 -18.24 -2.45
N GLU A 136 23.84 -19.46 -2.40
CA GLU A 136 24.87 -19.99 -3.30
C GLU A 136 24.50 -21.41 -3.71
N ASN A 137 24.86 -21.78 -4.94
CA ASN A 137 24.91 -23.16 -5.40
C ASN A 137 26.30 -23.46 -5.99
N ASP A 138 26.48 -24.64 -6.58
CA ASP A 138 27.79 -25.08 -7.10
C ASP A 138 28.38 -24.16 -8.20
N GLU A 139 27.55 -23.33 -8.85
CA GLU A 139 27.96 -22.50 -10.00
C GLU A 139 27.83 -20.99 -9.72
N TYR A 140 26.84 -20.56 -8.93
CA TYR A 140 26.48 -19.15 -8.76
C TYR A 140 26.37 -18.74 -7.30
N ALA A 141 26.78 -17.51 -7.02
CA ALA A 141 26.35 -16.74 -5.87
C ALA A 141 25.22 -15.79 -6.25
N PHE A 142 24.18 -15.73 -5.42
CA PHE A 142 23.02 -14.86 -5.60
C PHE A 142 23.18 -13.63 -4.72
N VAL A 143 23.52 -12.51 -5.34
CA VAL A 143 23.81 -11.23 -4.68
C VAL A 143 22.56 -10.37 -4.66
N LEU A 144 22.09 -10.00 -3.46
CA LEU A 144 21.02 -9.02 -3.30
C LEU A 144 21.59 -7.62 -3.44
N THR A 145 21.08 -6.85 -4.39
CA THR A 145 21.38 -5.42 -4.55
C THR A 145 20.13 -4.61 -4.24
N ASP A 146 20.27 -3.57 -3.42
CA ASP A 146 19.14 -2.76 -2.97
C ASP A 146 19.48 -1.26 -2.96
N PRO A 147 18.69 -0.40 -3.64
CA PRO A 147 18.96 1.03 -3.71
C PRO A 147 18.76 1.78 -2.39
N ARG A 148 18.26 1.11 -1.35
CA ARG A 148 18.15 1.62 0.02
C ARG A 148 19.44 1.47 0.81
N ASP A 149 20.33 0.59 0.37
CA ASP A 149 21.61 0.41 1.03
C ASP A 149 22.42 1.72 1.03
N GLY A 150 23.10 1.99 2.16
CA GLY A 150 23.82 3.24 2.38
C GLY A 150 22.96 4.51 2.56
N GLN A 151 21.61 4.44 2.54
CA GLN A 151 20.76 5.62 2.77
C GLN A 151 20.40 5.82 4.25
N TYR A 152 21.21 6.61 4.95
CA TYR A 152 20.98 6.93 6.37
C TYR A 152 20.27 8.27 6.62
N ARG A 153 19.95 9.02 5.55
CA ARG A 153 19.44 10.40 5.61
C ARG A 153 17.90 10.51 5.72
N ARG A 154 17.20 9.41 6.00
CA ARG A 154 15.72 9.42 6.07
C ARG A 154 15.21 10.42 7.12
N GLY A 155 15.84 10.45 8.30
CA GLY A 155 15.46 11.39 9.37
C GLY A 155 15.70 12.85 8.96
N GLU A 156 16.83 13.14 8.32
CA GLU A 156 17.16 14.47 7.80
C GLU A 156 16.09 14.95 6.80
N GLN A 157 15.73 14.11 5.82
CA GLN A 157 14.68 14.45 4.86
C GLN A 157 13.35 14.77 5.55
N LEU A 158 12.92 13.93 6.50
CA LEU A 158 11.64 14.14 7.19
C LEU A 158 11.63 15.42 8.01
N VAL A 159 12.72 15.75 8.72
CA VAL A 159 12.83 17.03 9.46
C VAL A 159 12.75 18.22 8.52
N LYS A 160 13.48 18.18 7.40
CA LYS A 160 13.44 19.25 6.39
C LYS A 160 12.04 19.42 5.77
N MET A 161 11.29 18.33 5.59
CA MET A 161 9.91 18.40 5.13
C MET A 161 8.98 19.08 6.14
N MET A 162 9.17 18.85 7.45
CA MET A 162 8.35 19.48 8.50
C MET A 162 8.51 21.00 8.56
N THR A 163 9.68 21.50 8.17
CA THR A 163 10.04 22.92 8.25
C THR A 163 9.89 23.63 6.91
N ALA A 164 9.53 22.93 5.83
CA ALA A 164 9.30 23.57 4.53
C ALA A 164 8.06 24.49 4.62
N GLU A 165 8.14 25.64 3.95
CA GLU A 165 7.11 26.68 3.97
C GLU A 165 6.39 26.84 2.62
N SER A 166 6.85 26.13 1.58
CA SER A 166 6.24 26.17 0.25
C SER A 166 6.36 24.84 -0.49
N LEU A 167 5.55 24.67 -1.54
CA LEU A 167 5.63 23.51 -2.42
C LEU A 167 7.02 23.38 -3.08
N GLU A 168 7.65 24.50 -3.45
CA GLU A 168 8.97 24.52 -4.07
C GLU A 168 10.04 23.98 -3.12
N GLU A 169 10.08 24.50 -1.88
CA GLU A 169 10.99 24.02 -0.84
C GLU A 169 10.74 22.55 -0.52
N TRP A 170 9.47 22.16 -0.40
CA TRP A 170 9.10 20.79 -0.10
C TRP A 170 9.53 19.82 -1.21
N LEU A 171 9.32 20.18 -2.49
CA LEU A 171 9.79 19.39 -3.63
C LEU A 171 11.32 19.33 -3.71
N ASP A 172 12.03 20.40 -3.34
CA ASP A 172 13.49 20.39 -3.24
C ASP A 172 13.99 19.39 -2.21
N VAL A 173 13.36 19.36 -1.02
CA VAL A 173 13.65 18.33 -0.01
C VAL A 173 13.34 16.92 -0.54
N MET A 174 12.26 16.75 -1.30
CA MET A 174 11.92 15.45 -1.89
C MET A 174 12.96 14.96 -2.91
N ARG A 175 13.78 15.83 -3.51
CA ARG A 175 14.91 15.42 -4.37
C ARG A 175 15.98 14.63 -3.63
N MET A 176 16.08 14.76 -2.30
CA MET A 176 16.99 13.95 -1.49
C MET A 176 16.76 12.44 -1.68
N ARG A 177 15.50 12.02 -1.85
CA ARG A 177 15.05 10.62 -1.97
C ARG A 177 15.70 9.68 -0.96
N ALA A 178 15.93 10.15 0.27
CA ALA A 178 16.47 9.36 1.37
C ALA A 178 15.39 8.49 2.03
N HIS A 179 14.15 8.98 2.08
CA HIS A 179 12.99 8.11 2.25
C HIS A 179 12.76 7.37 0.94
N ALA A 180 13.05 6.07 0.94
CA ALA A 180 13.12 5.33 -0.30
C ALA A 180 11.77 5.05 -0.97
N SER A 181 10.67 5.04 -0.20
CA SER A 181 9.39 4.46 -0.62
C SER A 181 8.17 5.09 0.02
N SER A 182 7.33 5.80 -0.72
CA SER A 182 5.92 6.10 -0.39
C SER A 182 5.34 6.96 -1.50
N ASN A 183 4.03 6.99 -1.66
CA ASN A 183 3.42 8.17 -2.29
C ASN A 183 3.33 9.27 -1.25
N PHE A 184 3.57 10.51 -1.64
CA PHE A 184 3.33 11.68 -0.82
C PHE A 184 2.22 12.49 -1.46
N THR A 185 1.10 12.62 -0.76
CA THR A 185 -0.01 13.50 -1.11
C THR A 185 0.14 14.78 -0.30
N TYR A 186 0.13 15.93 -0.96
CA TYR A 186 0.47 17.24 -0.41
C TYR A 186 -0.69 18.21 -0.63
N ALA A 187 -0.89 19.13 0.32
CA ALA A 187 -1.70 20.33 0.15
C ALA A 187 -1.10 21.51 0.91
N ASP A 188 -1.36 22.75 0.49
CA ASP A 188 -0.91 23.94 1.20
C ASP A 188 -1.92 25.08 1.28
N ALA A 189 -1.60 26.07 2.12
CA ALA A 189 -2.40 27.26 2.36
C ALA A 189 -2.51 28.20 1.14
N HIS A 190 -1.70 27.98 0.10
CA HIS A 190 -1.81 28.71 -1.17
C HIS A 190 -2.75 28.01 -2.17
N GLY A 191 -3.38 26.90 -1.76
CA GLY A 191 -4.31 26.14 -2.58
C GLY A 191 -3.64 25.14 -3.51
N ASN A 192 -2.32 24.92 -3.39
CA ASN A 192 -1.66 23.89 -4.19
C ASN A 192 -1.99 22.51 -3.63
N ILE A 193 -2.16 21.55 -4.54
CA ILE A 193 -2.20 20.13 -4.26
C ILE A 193 -1.17 19.41 -5.12
N ALA A 194 -0.54 18.38 -4.54
CA ALA A 194 0.38 17.56 -5.30
C ALA A 194 0.34 16.10 -4.86
N LEU A 195 0.71 15.21 -5.78
CA LEU A 195 1.05 13.84 -5.43
C LEU A 195 2.33 13.42 -6.14
N TYR A 196 3.30 12.99 -5.34
CA TYR A 196 4.57 12.47 -5.82
C TYR A 196 4.70 10.98 -5.54
N TYR A 197 4.87 10.16 -6.59
CA TYR A 197 5.23 8.75 -6.47
C TYR A 197 6.72 8.63 -6.12
N ASN A 198 7.05 8.76 -4.83
CA ASN A 198 8.44 8.71 -4.38
C ASN A 198 8.95 7.26 -4.31
N ALA A 199 9.93 6.94 -5.13
CA ALA A 199 10.59 5.65 -5.15
C ALA A 199 12.08 5.79 -5.54
N ARG A 200 12.93 4.94 -4.98
CA ARG A 200 14.29 4.68 -5.49
C ARG A 200 14.29 3.50 -6.46
N ILE A 201 13.72 3.68 -7.64
CA ILE A 201 13.59 2.60 -8.64
C ILE A 201 14.96 2.35 -9.30
N PRO A 202 15.51 1.13 -9.30
CA PRO A 202 16.71 0.80 -10.06
C PRO A 202 16.52 1.00 -11.57
N SER A 203 17.51 1.61 -12.22
CA SER A 203 17.60 1.63 -13.69
C SER A 203 18.23 0.32 -14.16
N LEU A 204 17.38 -0.68 -14.41
CA LEU A 204 17.82 -2.01 -14.82
C LEU A 204 18.37 -1.99 -16.26
N PRO A 205 19.54 -2.62 -16.52
CA PRO A 205 20.08 -2.77 -17.88
C PRO A 205 19.43 -3.95 -18.65
N HIS A 206 18.41 -4.56 -18.06
CA HIS A 206 17.68 -5.72 -18.54
C HIS A 206 16.21 -5.59 -18.13
N GLU A 207 15.34 -6.41 -18.73
CA GLU A 207 13.93 -6.49 -18.31
C GLU A 207 13.81 -6.93 -16.84
N PRO A 208 12.79 -6.45 -16.10
CA PRO A 208 12.51 -6.92 -14.74
C PRO A 208 12.35 -8.44 -14.67
N THR A 209 13.05 -9.10 -13.73
CA THR A 209 13.03 -10.57 -13.60
C THR A 209 11.92 -11.09 -12.68
N GLY A 210 11.10 -10.20 -12.11
CA GLY A 210 10.08 -10.57 -11.13
C GLY A 210 10.69 -11.27 -9.91
N ASP A 211 10.17 -12.47 -9.59
CA ASP A 211 10.65 -13.29 -8.47
C ASP A 211 11.90 -14.12 -8.79
N SER A 212 12.54 -13.89 -9.94
CA SER A 212 13.76 -14.59 -10.37
C SER A 212 15.01 -13.71 -10.27
N ALA A 213 16.19 -14.33 -10.37
CA ALA A 213 17.47 -13.65 -10.41
C ALA A 213 17.88 -13.27 -11.84
N ALA A 214 18.51 -12.12 -12.01
CA ALA A 214 19.17 -11.74 -13.26
C ALA A 214 20.56 -12.35 -13.32
N ILE A 215 20.94 -12.94 -14.46
CA ILE A 215 22.30 -13.48 -14.65
C ILE A 215 23.24 -12.32 -14.97
N ALA A 216 24.25 -12.12 -14.14
CA ALA A 216 25.28 -11.10 -14.35
C ALA A 216 26.62 -11.76 -14.70
N ARG A 217 27.09 -11.53 -15.93
CA ARG A 217 28.42 -11.95 -16.41
C ARG A 217 29.41 -10.79 -16.41
N SER A 218 28.88 -9.58 -16.46
CA SER A 218 29.59 -8.31 -16.54
C SER A 218 28.97 -7.27 -15.63
N ARG A 219 29.71 -6.22 -15.28
CA ARG A 219 29.15 -5.10 -14.50
C ARG A 219 28.02 -4.39 -15.24
N SER A 220 28.00 -4.42 -16.58
CA SER A 220 26.91 -3.85 -17.40
C SER A 220 25.59 -4.61 -17.28
N ASP A 221 25.58 -5.84 -16.76
CA ASP A 221 24.35 -6.59 -16.48
C ASP A 221 23.70 -6.17 -15.16
N MET A 222 24.37 -5.33 -14.36
CA MET A 222 23.90 -4.90 -13.04
C MET A 222 23.54 -3.42 -13.03
N TRP A 223 22.47 -3.02 -12.34
CA TRP A 223 22.15 -1.59 -12.19
C TRP A 223 23.26 -0.86 -11.40
N THR A 224 23.57 0.37 -11.81
CA THR A 224 24.51 1.29 -11.13
C THR A 224 23.79 2.50 -10.54
N GLU A 225 22.64 2.84 -11.11
CA GLU A 225 21.91 4.07 -10.85
C GLU A 225 20.45 3.76 -10.58
N VAL A 226 19.80 4.71 -9.90
CA VAL A 226 18.35 4.74 -9.79
C VAL A 226 17.78 5.73 -10.81
N ALA A 227 16.53 5.52 -11.22
CA ALA A 227 15.81 6.42 -12.11
C ALA A 227 15.95 7.89 -11.65
N ALA A 228 15.98 8.84 -12.59
CA ALA A 228 16.04 10.27 -12.26
C ALA A 228 14.81 10.69 -11.46
N TRP A 229 14.92 11.71 -10.60
CA TRP A 229 13.78 12.20 -9.82
C TRP A 229 12.64 12.69 -10.72
N GLU A 230 13.01 13.37 -11.81
CA GLU A 230 12.11 13.94 -12.82
C GLU A 230 11.37 12.86 -13.63
N SER A 231 11.90 11.65 -13.66
CA SER A 231 11.28 10.50 -14.35
C SER A 231 10.26 9.76 -13.49
N LEU A 232 9.98 10.23 -12.27
CA LEU A 232 8.98 9.65 -11.39
C LEU A 232 7.66 10.44 -11.47
N PRO A 233 6.50 9.77 -11.43
CA PRO A 233 5.21 10.46 -11.52
C PRO A 233 5.04 11.54 -10.45
N LEU A 234 4.81 12.77 -10.91
CA LEU A 234 4.48 13.93 -10.09
C LEU A 234 3.29 14.65 -10.71
N TYR A 235 2.24 14.83 -9.92
CA TYR A 235 1.07 15.62 -10.27
C TYR A 235 1.08 16.87 -9.39
N VAL A 236 1.06 18.05 -10.00
CA VAL A 236 0.89 19.34 -9.31
C VAL A 236 -0.33 20.02 -9.92
N ASN A 237 -1.31 20.35 -9.09
CA ASN A 237 -2.57 21.02 -9.48
C ASN A 237 -3.20 20.45 -10.77
N PRO A 238 -3.41 19.12 -10.86
CA PRO A 238 -3.97 18.54 -12.09
C PRO A 238 -5.45 18.95 -12.29
N PRO A 239 -5.95 18.89 -13.54
CA PRO A 239 -7.35 19.17 -13.84
C PRO A 239 -8.36 18.40 -12.98
N GLY A 240 -9.49 19.05 -12.67
CA GLY A 240 -10.53 18.53 -11.77
C GLY A 240 -10.21 18.70 -10.28
N GLY A 241 -9.07 19.31 -9.94
CA GLY A 241 -8.77 19.84 -8.60
C GLY A 241 -8.62 18.79 -7.50
N TYR A 242 -8.16 17.59 -7.86
CA TYR A 242 -7.89 16.55 -6.87
C TYR A 242 -6.71 15.65 -7.24
N VAL A 243 -6.07 15.08 -6.22
CA VAL A 243 -5.20 13.91 -6.33
C VAL A 243 -5.62 12.88 -5.27
N GLN A 244 -5.47 11.59 -5.58
CA GLN A 244 -5.84 10.53 -4.65
C GLN A 244 -4.89 9.34 -4.70
N GLN A 245 -4.81 8.64 -3.58
CA GLN A 245 -4.01 7.42 -3.50
C GLN A 245 -4.60 6.42 -2.49
N ALA A 246 -4.78 5.16 -2.94
CA ALA A 246 -5.24 4.03 -2.14
C ALA A 246 -4.39 2.75 -2.36
N ASN A 247 -3.07 2.93 -2.33
CA ASN A 247 -1.95 2.01 -2.51
C ASN A 247 -1.76 1.40 -3.91
N ASP A 248 -2.55 1.80 -4.89
CA ASP A 248 -2.37 1.36 -6.29
C ASP A 248 -1.20 2.04 -6.99
N THR A 249 -0.87 1.54 -8.17
CA THR A 249 0.19 2.12 -9.01
C THR A 249 -0.19 3.54 -9.45
N PRO A 250 0.78 4.37 -9.87
CA PRO A 250 0.55 5.79 -10.12
C PRO A 250 -0.27 6.07 -11.39
N ASP A 251 -0.72 5.04 -12.10
CA ASP A 251 -1.48 5.13 -13.35
C ASP A 251 -2.72 6.00 -13.26
N PHE A 252 -3.38 5.96 -12.11
CA PHE A 252 -4.63 6.66 -11.84
C PHE A 252 -4.52 7.41 -10.51
N ILE A 253 -3.64 8.41 -10.47
CA ILE A 253 -3.62 9.41 -9.39
C ILE A 253 -4.78 10.41 -9.57
N ASN A 254 -5.09 10.74 -10.83
CA ASN A 254 -6.20 11.59 -11.26
C ASN A 254 -6.79 10.96 -12.54
N LEU A 255 -8.11 10.88 -12.66
CA LEU A 255 -8.77 10.23 -13.81
C LEU A 255 -8.85 11.13 -15.05
N ASN A 256 -8.76 12.45 -14.88
CA ASN A 256 -8.77 13.39 -16.00
C ASN A 256 -7.43 13.38 -16.76
N VAL A 257 -6.36 13.00 -16.07
CA VAL A 257 -5.02 12.87 -16.65
C VAL A 257 -4.38 11.57 -16.15
N PRO A 258 -4.72 10.40 -16.72
CA PRO A 258 -4.03 9.15 -16.42
C PRO A 258 -2.55 9.23 -16.80
N LEU A 259 -1.70 8.46 -16.13
CA LEU A 259 -0.26 8.44 -16.39
C LEU A 259 0.05 7.93 -17.79
N ASP A 260 0.80 8.74 -18.54
CA ASP A 260 1.52 8.28 -19.71
C ASP A 260 2.83 7.59 -19.26
N ARG A 261 2.86 6.26 -19.37
CA ARG A 261 4.00 5.45 -18.92
C ARG A 261 5.26 5.66 -19.76
N ASP A 262 5.12 6.16 -21.00
CA ASP A 262 6.26 6.40 -21.88
C ASP A 262 7.07 7.64 -21.46
N THR A 263 6.51 8.45 -20.56
CA THR A 263 7.13 9.68 -20.04
C THR A 263 7.88 9.50 -18.72
N VAL A 264 7.83 8.31 -18.12
CA VAL A 264 8.37 8.02 -16.79
C VAL A 264 9.28 6.79 -16.79
N ALA A 265 9.90 6.49 -15.66
CA ALA A 265 10.76 5.32 -15.50
C ALA A 265 10.04 4.01 -15.87
N GLN A 266 10.72 3.15 -16.62
CA GLN A 266 10.15 1.91 -17.19
C GLN A 266 9.80 0.85 -16.13
N ASN A 267 10.57 0.80 -15.03
CA ASN A 267 10.45 -0.25 -14.00
C ASN A 267 9.37 0.02 -12.95
N LEU A 268 8.24 0.59 -13.36
CA LEU A 268 7.05 0.73 -12.52
C LEU A 268 6.27 -0.61 -12.49
N PRO A 269 5.67 -1.00 -11.35
CA PRO A 269 4.82 -2.17 -11.29
C PRO A 269 3.66 -2.10 -12.31
N GLU A 270 3.11 -3.25 -12.71
CA GLU A 270 1.99 -3.30 -13.65
C GLU A 270 0.79 -2.46 -13.17
N ALA A 271 0.11 -1.84 -14.14
CA ALA A 271 -1.02 -0.96 -13.86
C ALA A 271 -2.11 -1.73 -13.13
N ARG A 272 -2.58 -1.19 -12.01
CA ARG A 272 -3.66 -1.79 -11.23
C ARG A 272 -4.55 -0.72 -10.63
N LEU A 273 -5.84 -1.00 -10.54
CA LEU A 273 -6.77 -0.18 -9.78
C LEU A 273 -7.76 -1.06 -9.01
N ARG A 274 -7.45 -1.35 -7.75
CA ARG A 274 -8.28 -2.17 -6.85
C ARG A 274 -9.56 -1.46 -6.48
N LEU A 275 -10.57 -2.23 -6.06
CA LEU A 275 -11.89 -1.74 -5.70
C LEU A 275 -11.88 -0.60 -4.66
N ARG A 276 -10.91 -0.56 -3.74
CA ARG A 276 -10.79 0.56 -2.78
C ARG A 276 -10.41 1.88 -3.45
N SER A 277 -9.50 1.87 -4.42
CA SER A 277 -9.15 3.06 -5.21
C SER A 277 -10.27 3.46 -6.17
N GLN A 278 -10.97 2.48 -6.75
CA GLN A 278 -12.16 2.76 -7.54
C GLN A 278 -13.28 3.40 -6.69
N LEU A 279 -13.49 2.92 -5.46
CA LEU A 279 -14.42 3.53 -4.52
C LEU A 279 -13.97 4.93 -4.11
N SER A 280 -12.67 5.13 -3.86
CA SER A 280 -12.09 6.46 -3.63
C SER A 280 -12.50 7.43 -4.74
N PHE A 281 -12.29 7.06 -6.02
CA PHE A 281 -12.77 7.86 -7.14
C PHE A 281 -14.28 8.02 -7.18
N ALA A 282 -15.07 6.98 -6.91
CA ALA A 282 -16.52 7.09 -6.88
C ALA A 282 -17.05 8.04 -5.79
N LEU A 283 -16.22 8.41 -4.80
CA LEU A 283 -16.56 9.36 -3.75
C LEU A 283 -16.15 10.80 -4.09
N ILE A 284 -15.04 11.01 -4.81
CA ILE A 284 -14.44 12.34 -5.00
C ILE A 284 -14.22 12.77 -6.45
N HIS A 285 -14.36 11.89 -7.44
CA HIS A 285 -14.25 12.27 -8.86
C HIS A 285 -15.53 12.96 -9.34
N GLY A 286 -15.39 13.98 -10.17
CA GLY A 286 -16.46 14.86 -10.64
C GLY A 286 -16.21 16.31 -10.24
N ASP A 287 -17.24 17.15 -10.32
CA ASP A 287 -17.11 18.61 -10.14
C ASP A 287 -17.74 19.12 -8.83
N SER A 288 -18.20 18.22 -7.96
CA SER A 288 -18.80 18.61 -6.68
C SER A 288 -17.79 19.34 -5.80
N GLN A 289 -18.24 20.47 -5.22
CA GLN A 289 -17.53 21.15 -4.14
C GLN A 289 -17.89 20.50 -2.80
N LEU A 290 -16.86 20.17 -2.01
CA LEU A 290 -16.99 19.47 -0.74
C LEU A 290 -16.62 20.40 0.43
N SER A 291 -17.44 20.45 1.47
CA SER A 291 -17.01 21.00 2.75
C SER A 291 -16.04 20.05 3.46
N LEU A 292 -15.39 20.51 4.52
CA LEU A 292 -14.57 19.64 5.36
C LEU A 292 -15.42 18.50 5.96
N GLU A 293 -16.65 18.82 6.36
CA GLU A 293 -17.63 17.87 6.89
C GLU A 293 -18.01 16.81 5.86
N ASP A 294 -18.23 17.19 4.59
CA ASP A 294 -18.48 16.23 3.51
C ASP A 294 -17.30 15.27 3.33
N VAL A 295 -16.06 15.78 3.37
CA VAL A 295 -14.85 14.93 3.26
C VAL A 295 -14.76 13.95 4.43
N VAL A 296 -15.08 14.40 5.65
CA VAL A 296 -15.14 13.53 6.84
C VAL A 296 -16.21 12.44 6.65
N GLU A 297 -17.41 12.80 6.18
CA GLU A 297 -18.48 11.84 5.92
C GLU A 297 -18.08 10.81 4.84
N LEU A 298 -17.55 11.27 3.71
CA LEU A 298 -17.11 10.41 2.60
C LEU A 298 -16.01 9.45 3.04
N LYS A 299 -15.05 9.90 3.86
CA LYS A 299 -14.00 9.03 4.43
C LYS A 299 -14.59 7.89 5.27
N HIS A 300 -15.78 8.09 5.85
CA HIS A 300 -16.51 7.10 6.65
C HIS A 300 -17.55 6.31 5.84
N SER A 301 -17.58 6.46 4.50
CA SER A 301 -18.52 5.74 3.64
C SER A 301 -18.49 4.22 3.89
N PRO A 302 -19.63 3.60 4.22
CA PRO A 302 -19.71 2.17 4.46
C PRO A 302 -19.94 1.37 3.16
N ARG A 303 -19.92 2.00 1.99
CA ARG A 303 -20.24 1.35 0.71
C ARG A 303 -19.29 0.17 0.43
N MET A 304 -19.86 -0.95 -0.02
CA MET A 304 -19.09 -2.10 -0.49
C MET A 304 -19.11 -2.18 -2.01
N LEU A 305 -18.08 -1.62 -2.66
CA LEU A 305 -18.02 -1.65 -4.13
C LEU A 305 -18.03 -3.08 -4.70
N ALA A 306 -17.45 -4.06 -4.00
CA ALA A 306 -17.53 -5.47 -4.41
C ALA A 306 -18.98 -5.98 -4.55
N ALA A 307 -19.88 -5.55 -3.66
CA ALA A 307 -21.30 -5.87 -3.77
C ALA A 307 -21.96 -5.17 -4.94
N GLU A 308 -21.61 -3.91 -5.18
CA GLU A 308 -22.07 -3.18 -6.37
C GLU A 308 -21.63 -3.85 -7.68
N ARG A 309 -20.52 -4.62 -7.68
CA ARG A 309 -20.04 -5.37 -8.86
C ARG A 309 -20.65 -6.74 -9.06
N MET A 310 -21.04 -7.42 -7.98
CA MET A 310 -21.30 -8.86 -8.05
C MET A 310 -22.65 -9.30 -7.49
N LEU A 311 -23.29 -8.49 -6.65
CA LEU A 311 -24.50 -8.92 -5.94
C LEU A 311 -25.62 -9.28 -6.90
N ASP A 312 -25.84 -8.49 -7.95
CA ASP A 312 -26.93 -8.74 -8.90
C ASP A 312 -26.74 -10.06 -9.67
N ASP A 313 -25.51 -10.34 -10.13
CA ASP A 313 -25.19 -11.62 -10.77
C ASP A 313 -25.33 -12.78 -9.76
N LEU A 314 -24.90 -12.60 -8.50
CA LEU A 314 -25.09 -13.62 -7.45
C LEU A 314 -26.57 -13.92 -7.19
N LEU A 315 -27.42 -12.90 -7.09
CA LEU A 315 -28.87 -13.06 -6.91
C LEU A 315 -29.46 -13.83 -8.09
N ALA A 316 -29.06 -13.52 -9.32
CA ALA A 316 -29.48 -14.25 -10.51
C ALA A 316 -29.03 -15.73 -10.50
N VAL A 317 -27.82 -16.01 -10.03
CA VAL A 317 -27.32 -17.39 -9.86
C VAL A 317 -28.16 -18.15 -8.85
N ILE A 318 -28.55 -17.53 -7.73
CA ILE A 318 -29.43 -18.17 -6.74
C ILE A 318 -30.82 -18.42 -7.33
N ASP A 319 -31.39 -17.43 -8.02
CA ASP A 319 -32.74 -17.51 -8.63
C ASP A 319 -32.82 -18.59 -9.73
N ALA A 320 -31.71 -18.88 -10.41
CA ALA A 320 -31.62 -19.93 -11.42
C ALA A 320 -31.32 -21.33 -10.85
N SER A 321 -31.03 -21.45 -9.55
CA SER A 321 -30.64 -22.71 -8.91
C SER A 321 -31.86 -23.50 -8.38
N GLU A 322 -31.65 -24.78 -8.03
CA GLU A 322 -32.69 -25.57 -7.38
C GLU A 322 -33.03 -24.96 -6.00
N PRO A 323 -34.30 -24.61 -5.75
CA PRO A 323 -34.69 -23.91 -4.54
C PRO A 323 -34.54 -24.79 -3.31
N THR A 324 -33.69 -24.37 -2.37
CA THR A 324 -33.62 -24.94 -1.02
C THR A 324 -34.00 -23.88 0.03
N PRO A 325 -34.45 -24.26 1.24
CA PRO A 325 -34.78 -23.30 2.29
C PRO A 325 -33.64 -22.32 2.59
N ASP A 326 -32.40 -22.81 2.62
CA ASP A 326 -31.22 -21.98 2.90
C ASP A 326 -30.92 -20.99 1.77
N LEU A 327 -31.04 -21.41 0.51
CA LEU A 327 -30.83 -20.52 -0.64
C LEU A 327 -31.94 -19.47 -0.75
N GLN A 328 -33.19 -19.82 -0.46
CA GLN A 328 -34.30 -18.86 -0.40
C GLN A 328 -34.09 -17.83 0.72
N ARG A 329 -33.61 -18.26 1.89
CA ARG A 329 -33.26 -17.36 2.99
C ARG A 329 -32.11 -16.43 2.61
N ALA A 330 -31.02 -16.97 2.06
CA ALA A 330 -29.87 -16.19 1.61
C ALA A 330 -30.28 -15.16 0.55
N ARG A 331 -31.12 -15.56 -0.41
CA ARG A 331 -31.66 -14.69 -1.46
C ARG A 331 -32.49 -13.52 -0.90
N SER A 332 -33.31 -13.79 0.12
CA SER A 332 -34.09 -12.74 0.81
C SER A 332 -33.18 -11.76 1.55
N ILE A 333 -32.20 -12.27 2.30
CA ILE A 333 -31.23 -11.46 3.06
C ILE A 333 -30.41 -10.56 2.12
N LEU A 334 -29.79 -11.15 1.10
CA LEU A 334 -28.93 -10.45 0.16
C LEU A 334 -29.71 -9.50 -0.74
N GLY A 335 -30.92 -9.88 -1.15
CA GLY A 335 -31.79 -9.04 -1.97
C GLY A 335 -32.37 -7.83 -1.24
N GLY A 336 -32.49 -7.89 0.09
CA GLY A 336 -32.91 -6.77 0.94
C GLY A 336 -31.76 -5.91 1.48
N TRP A 337 -30.51 -6.27 1.19
CA TRP A 337 -29.32 -5.58 1.69
C TRP A 337 -29.01 -4.31 0.91
N ASP A 338 -28.59 -3.27 1.62
CA ASP A 338 -28.27 -1.94 1.06
C ASP A 338 -26.85 -1.84 0.46
N ARG A 339 -26.12 -2.95 0.36
CA ARG A 339 -24.72 -3.02 -0.14
C ARG A 339 -23.73 -2.25 0.73
N THR A 340 -24.03 -2.03 2.02
CA THR A 340 -23.15 -1.33 2.96
C THR A 340 -22.65 -2.20 4.12
N ALA A 341 -21.54 -1.76 4.70
CA ALA A 341 -20.96 -2.22 5.95
C ALA A 341 -21.41 -1.36 7.16
N ALA A 342 -22.53 -0.64 7.06
CA ALA A 342 -23.02 0.19 8.17
C ALA A 342 -23.36 -0.71 9.36
N ALA A 343 -23.14 -0.24 10.59
CA ALA A 343 -23.29 -1.07 11.79
C ALA A 343 -24.67 -1.75 11.91
N THR A 344 -25.72 -1.12 11.40
CA THR A 344 -27.10 -1.62 11.41
C THR A 344 -27.47 -2.45 10.17
N SER A 345 -26.63 -2.47 9.13
CA SER A 345 -26.92 -3.16 7.88
C SER A 345 -26.96 -4.67 8.06
N ARG A 346 -27.91 -5.33 7.38
CA ARG A 346 -28.13 -6.77 7.38
C ARG A 346 -27.88 -7.31 5.97
N GLY A 347 -27.12 -8.39 5.87
CA GLY A 347 -26.72 -9.02 4.61
C GLY A 347 -25.25 -8.80 4.25
N GLY A 348 -24.62 -7.73 4.74
CA GLY A 348 -23.18 -7.50 4.53
C GLY A 348 -22.28 -8.57 5.14
N VAL A 349 -22.69 -9.18 6.26
CA VAL A 349 -21.96 -10.31 6.89
C VAL A 349 -21.94 -11.52 5.96
N LEU A 350 -23.11 -11.94 5.47
CA LEU A 350 -23.24 -13.05 4.52
C LEU A 350 -22.50 -12.75 3.21
N PHE A 351 -22.65 -11.54 2.65
CA PHE A 351 -21.95 -11.17 1.42
C PHE A 351 -20.43 -11.21 1.59
N LYS A 352 -19.88 -10.71 2.70
CA LYS A 352 -18.44 -10.76 2.96
C LYS A 352 -17.94 -12.21 3.08
N ALA A 353 -18.65 -13.06 3.81
CA ALA A 353 -18.30 -14.48 3.93
C ALA A 353 -18.28 -15.14 2.55
N TRP A 354 -19.36 -14.97 1.78
CA TRP A 354 -19.44 -15.46 0.40
C TRP A 354 -18.31 -14.94 -0.49
N PHE A 355 -18.06 -13.63 -0.49
CA PHE A 355 -17.05 -13.00 -1.36
C PHE A 355 -15.65 -13.53 -1.05
N ASN A 356 -15.30 -13.64 0.23
CA ASN A 356 -14.01 -14.19 0.66
C ASN A 356 -13.85 -15.64 0.18
N THR A 357 -14.85 -16.49 0.43
CA THR A 357 -14.83 -17.89 0.02
C THR A 357 -14.75 -18.02 -1.50
N TYR A 358 -15.55 -17.24 -2.24
CA TYR A 358 -15.56 -17.27 -3.70
C TYR A 358 -14.21 -16.86 -4.30
N MET A 359 -13.55 -15.84 -3.73
CA MET A 359 -12.24 -15.37 -4.17
C MET A 359 -11.08 -16.30 -3.76
N GLN A 360 -11.26 -17.14 -2.73
CA GLN A 360 -10.23 -18.10 -2.28
C GLN A 360 -10.29 -19.45 -3.00
N MET A 361 -11.40 -19.76 -3.68
CA MET A 361 -11.56 -21.03 -4.40
C MET A 361 -10.71 -21.13 -5.69
N THR A 362 -9.92 -20.10 -6.02
CA THR A 362 -9.17 -20.00 -7.28
C THR A 362 -7.86 -19.24 -7.13
N ASP A 363 -6.90 -19.55 -8.02
CA ASP A 363 -5.62 -18.83 -8.12
C ASP A 363 -5.75 -17.46 -8.85
N THR A 364 -6.87 -17.23 -9.53
CA THR A 364 -7.17 -15.99 -10.27
C THR A 364 -8.53 -15.43 -9.87
N MET A 365 -8.71 -14.11 -9.96
CA MET A 365 -9.95 -13.43 -9.57
C MET A 365 -11.04 -13.66 -10.63
N GLU A 366 -12.12 -14.37 -10.29
CA GLU A 366 -13.14 -14.86 -11.26
C GLU A 366 -14.27 -13.85 -11.52
N TYR A 367 -13.94 -12.69 -12.07
CA TYR A 367 -14.96 -11.77 -12.56
C TYR A 367 -15.45 -12.18 -13.95
N ARG A 368 -16.71 -11.90 -14.27
CA ARG A 368 -17.24 -12.14 -15.63
C ARG A 368 -16.58 -11.22 -16.66
N VAL A 369 -16.26 -10.01 -16.22
CA VAL A 369 -15.50 -9.02 -16.96
C VAL A 369 -14.25 -8.71 -16.15
N GLU A 370 -13.08 -9.03 -16.72
CA GLU A 370 -11.78 -8.73 -16.13
C GLU A 370 -11.54 -7.23 -16.02
N TRP A 371 -10.58 -6.83 -15.19
CA TRP A 371 -10.19 -5.42 -15.09
C TRP A 371 -9.55 -4.95 -16.40
N ASP A 372 -10.01 -3.81 -16.89
CA ASP A 372 -9.54 -3.15 -18.10
C ASP A 372 -9.06 -1.74 -17.77
N ARG A 373 -7.81 -1.45 -18.13
CA ARG A 373 -7.17 -0.14 -17.96
C ARG A 373 -7.95 0.97 -18.68
N ALA A 374 -8.61 0.68 -19.80
CA ALA A 374 -9.42 1.66 -20.53
C ALA A 374 -10.76 1.97 -19.84
N SER A 375 -11.22 1.09 -18.94
CA SER A 375 -12.43 1.25 -18.15
C SER A 375 -12.14 1.06 -16.66
N PRO A 376 -11.20 1.84 -16.09
CA PRO A 376 -10.47 1.48 -14.87
C PRO A 376 -11.35 1.48 -13.62
N THR A 377 -12.43 2.26 -13.62
CA THR A 377 -13.40 2.39 -12.53
C THR A 377 -14.71 1.65 -12.77
N GLN A 378 -14.90 1.03 -13.94
CA GLN A 378 -16.13 0.29 -14.28
C GLN A 378 -15.92 -1.23 -14.33
N THR A 379 -14.66 -1.66 -14.41
CA THR A 379 -14.23 -3.05 -14.36
C THR A 379 -13.38 -3.28 -13.10
N PRO A 380 -13.19 -4.52 -12.62
CA PRO A 380 -13.85 -5.74 -13.08
C PRO A 380 -15.34 -5.77 -12.65
N PHE A 381 -16.13 -6.66 -13.24
CA PHE A 381 -17.58 -6.72 -13.01
C PHE A 381 -18.15 -8.14 -13.12
N GLY A 382 -19.15 -8.46 -12.29
CA GLY A 382 -19.98 -9.65 -12.40
C GLY A 382 -19.34 -10.94 -11.87
N VAL A 383 -20.15 -11.98 -11.78
CA VAL A 383 -19.74 -13.33 -11.33
C VAL A 383 -19.29 -14.17 -12.53
N GLY A 384 -18.00 -14.51 -12.62
CA GLY A 384 -17.44 -15.25 -13.75
C GLY A 384 -17.75 -16.75 -13.74
N ARG A 385 -18.00 -17.32 -12.57
CA ARG A 385 -18.23 -18.78 -12.38
C ARG A 385 -19.48 -19.04 -11.53
N PRO A 386 -20.69 -19.05 -12.13
CA PRO A 386 -21.95 -19.29 -11.42
C PRO A 386 -21.97 -20.51 -10.49
N GLY A 387 -21.49 -21.67 -10.96
CA GLY A 387 -21.48 -22.90 -10.17
C GLY A 387 -20.59 -22.79 -8.92
N ARG A 388 -19.42 -22.15 -9.04
CA ARG A 388 -18.53 -21.89 -7.89
C ARG A 388 -19.11 -20.83 -6.97
N ALA A 389 -19.74 -19.79 -7.50
CA ALA A 389 -20.39 -18.78 -6.68
C ALA A 389 -21.51 -19.37 -5.81
N LEU A 390 -22.29 -20.32 -6.35
CA LEU A 390 -23.30 -21.03 -5.59
C LEU A 390 -22.68 -21.98 -4.54
N ALA A 391 -21.60 -22.68 -4.88
CA ALA A 391 -20.86 -23.52 -3.93
C ALA A 391 -20.27 -22.69 -2.78
N ALA A 392 -19.63 -21.55 -3.09
CA ALA A 392 -19.10 -20.62 -2.10
C ALA A 392 -20.19 -20.07 -1.17
N LEU A 393 -21.41 -19.86 -1.68
CA LEU A 393 -22.52 -19.39 -0.84
C LEU A 393 -22.96 -20.45 0.17
N ARG A 394 -22.98 -21.72 -0.22
CA ARG A 394 -23.27 -22.83 0.69
C ARG A 394 -22.22 -22.94 1.79
N VAL A 395 -20.93 -22.92 1.40
CA VAL A 395 -19.81 -22.93 2.35
C VAL A 395 -19.89 -21.73 3.29
N ALA A 396 -20.16 -20.52 2.79
CA ALA A 396 -20.29 -19.34 3.64
C ALA A 396 -21.47 -19.42 4.64
N LEU A 397 -22.56 -20.10 4.28
CA LEU A 397 -23.69 -20.33 5.19
C LEU A 397 -23.32 -21.36 6.27
N GLU A 398 -22.60 -22.42 5.90
CA GLU A 398 -22.07 -23.45 6.81
C GLU A 398 -21.07 -22.83 7.80
N ASP A 399 -20.08 -22.08 7.30
CA ASP A 399 -19.06 -21.40 8.12
C ASP A 399 -19.71 -20.44 9.14
N LEU A 400 -20.69 -19.64 8.71
CA LEU A 400 -21.42 -18.74 9.61
C LEU A 400 -22.21 -19.50 10.68
N ALA A 401 -22.81 -20.64 10.32
CA ALA A 401 -23.53 -21.47 11.28
C ALA A 401 -22.58 -22.09 12.31
N ASP A 402 -21.41 -22.58 11.88
CA ASP A 402 -20.37 -23.13 12.75
C ASP A 402 -19.78 -22.07 13.70
N GLU A 403 -19.67 -20.82 13.24
CA GLU A 403 -19.29 -19.67 14.07
C GLU A 403 -20.42 -19.17 14.99
N GLY A 404 -21.64 -19.70 14.87
CA GLY A 404 -22.82 -19.23 15.61
C GLY A 404 -23.28 -17.82 15.22
N VAL A 405 -22.96 -17.38 14.00
CA VAL A 405 -23.32 -16.06 13.46
C VAL A 405 -24.52 -16.20 12.54
N ALA A 406 -25.61 -15.49 12.84
CA ALA A 406 -26.78 -15.47 11.96
C ALA A 406 -26.42 -14.84 10.59
N PRO A 407 -26.82 -15.43 9.44
CA PRO A 407 -26.54 -14.86 8.12
C PRO A 407 -27.11 -13.44 7.91
N ASP A 408 -28.19 -13.11 8.62
CA ASP A 408 -28.81 -11.79 8.63
C ASP A 408 -28.34 -10.88 9.77
N ALA A 409 -27.29 -11.27 10.52
CA ALA A 409 -26.75 -10.47 11.62
C ALA A 409 -26.41 -9.05 11.16
N ARG A 410 -26.59 -8.08 12.07
CA ARG A 410 -26.17 -6.70 11.79
C ARG A 410 -24.65 -6.66 11.74
N TRP A 411 -24.09 -5.89 10.81
CA TRP A 411 -22.64 -5.79 10.65
C TRP A 411 -21.90 -5.49 11.96
N GLY A 412 -22.42 -4.54 12.76
CA GLY A 412 -21.83 -4.10 14.03
C GLY A 412 -22.01 -5.08 15.20
N ASP A 413 -22.91 -6.06 15.08
CA ASP A 413 -23.02 -7.14 16.07
C ASP A 413 -21.88 -8.15 15.90
N VAL A 414 -21.34 -8.28 14.68
CA VAL A 414 -20.24 -9.19 14.34
C VAL A 414 -18.88 -8.47 14.43
N HIS A 415 -18.74 -7.32 13.77
CA HIS A 415 -17.48 -6.58 13.68
C HIS A 415 -17.38 -5.52 14.79
N ARG A 416 -16.71 -5.86 15.90
CA ARG A 416 -16.60 -5.02 17.10
C ARG A 416 -15.16 -4.72 17.47
N GLY A 417 -14.85 -3.46 17.75
CA GLY A 417 -13.61 -3.06 18.42
C GLY A 417 -13.76 -3.20 19.94
N ARG A 418 -12.79 -3.86 20.60
CA ARG A 418 -12.74 -3.94 22.07
C ARG A 418 -11.42 -3.35 22.56
N ALA A 419 -11.49 -2.22 23.25
CA ALA A 419 -10.34 -1.66 23.95
C ALA A 419 -10.53 -1.88 25.46
N ARG A 420 -9.52 -2.42 26.14
CA ARG A 420 -9.49 -2.39 27.61
C ARG A 420 -9.29 -0.94 28.03
N ARG A 421 -10.09 -0.44 28.98
CA ARG A 421 -9.79 0.84 29.65
C ARG A 421 -8.51 0.66 30.46
N CYS A 422 -7.36 0.98 29.88
CA CYS A 422 -6.15 1.20 30.67
C CYS A 422 -6.37 2.49 31.46
N ARG A 423 -6.51 2.36 32.79
CA ARG A 423 -6.33 3.53 33.66
C ARG A 423 -4.85 3.87 33.58
N CYS A 424 -4.49 4.92 32.86
CA CYS A 424 -3.19 5.54 33.05
C CYS A 424 -3.12 5.93 34.53
N ALA A 425 -2.33 5.21 35.34
CA ALA A 425 -1.94 5.71 36.64
C ALA A 425 -1.27 7.06 36.35
N GLY A 426 -1.88 8.14 36.85
CA GLY A 426 -1.34 9.48 36.67
C GLY A 426 0.13 9.45 37.10
N ILE A 427 1.02 9.74 36.16
CA ILE A 427 2.37 10.14 36.50
C ILE A 427 2.16 11.47 37.21
N GLY A 428 2.27 11.45 38.54
CA GLY A 428 2.13 12.64 39.37
C GLY A 428 3.08 13.71 38.86
N MET A 429 2.55 14.91 38.64
CA MET A 429 3.36 16.12 38.43
C MET A 429 4.24 16.40 39.63
#